data_AF-A0A4R6SAM1-F1
#
_entry.id   AF-A0A4R6SAM1-F1
#
_cell.length_a   1.000
_cell.length_b   1.000
_cell.length_c   1.000
_cell.angle_alpha   90.00
_cell.angle_beta   90.00
_cell.angle_gamma   90.00
#
_symmetry.space_group_name_H-M   'P 1'
#
loop_
_entity.id
_entity.type
_entity.pdbx_description
1 polymer ?
#
loop_
_entity_poly.entity_id
_entity_poly.type
_entity_poly.pdbx_seq_one_letter_code
_entity_poly.pdbx_strand_id
1 'polypeptide(L)'
;MFFKNDGFTLIEILLSIVLIAIISAAVFPVFSNVFGSLFSAGDKTKETYFAQQEIIRSMENIGASSSYVTTNSNITINLKDPDNNETTITSEAVQFSAETYFKRFGEDIPIEINYYKYSTP
;
A
#
# COMPACT_ATOMS: atom_id res chain seq x y z
N MET A 1 -46.68 52.03 -5.01
CA MET A 1 -45.93 50.77 -4.80
C MET A 1 -44.46 51.16 -4.67
N PHE A 2 -43.99 51.40 -3.45
CA PHE A 2 -42.62 51.84 -3.20
C PHE A 2 -41.77 50.61 -2.88
N PHE A 3 -40.78 50.31 -3.73
CA PHE A 3 -39.73 49.36 -3.41
C PHE A 3 -38.90 49.95 -2.28
N LYS A 4 -38.98 49.33 -1.10
CA LYS A 4 -38.19 49.70 0.08
C LYS A 4 -36.76 49.19 -0.15
N ASN A 5 -35.92 50.03 -0.74
CA ASN A 5 -34.49 49.76 -0.83
C ASN A 5 -33.84 50.09 0.53
N ASP A 6 -33.97 49.16 1.49
CA ASP A 6 -33.20 49.22 2.72
C ASP A 6 -31.75 48.87 2.35
N GLY A 7 -30.90 49.89 2.22
CA GLY A 7 -29.48 49.71 1.91
C GLY A 7 -28.73 49.00 3.03
N PHE A 8 -27.63 48.32 2.68
CA PHE A 8 -26.77 47.67 3.68
C PHE A 8 -26.15 48.69 4.62
N THR A 9 -26.25 48.43 5.91
CA THR A 9 -25.60 49.27 6.92
C THR A 9 -24.12 48.92 7.02
N LEU A 10 -23.27 49.92 7.34
CA LEU A 10 -21.83 49.71 7.48
C LEU A 10 -21.50 48.66 8.55
N ILE A 11 -22.29 48.63 9.64
CA ILE A 11 -22.13 47.69 10.73
C ILE A 11 -22.37 46.24 10.29
N GLU A 12 -23.33 46.01 9.39
CA GLU A 12 -23.69 44.69 8.89
C GLU A 12 -22.60 44.11 7.98
N ILE A 13 -21.96 44.96 7.17
CA ILE A 13 -20.78 44.58 6.38
C ILE A 13 -19.59 44.26 7.30
N LEU A 14 -19.34 45.09 8.31
CA LEU A 14 -18.27 44.85 9.27
C LEU A 14 -18.47 43.49 9.98
N LEU A 15 -19.70 43.21 10.43
CA LEU A 15 -20.04 41.98 11.13
C LEU A 15 -19.88 40.75 10.22
N SER A 16 -20.25 40.88 8.94
CA SER A 16 -20.10 39.82 7.93
C SER A 16 -18.64 39.48 7.66
N ILE A 17 -17.77 40.50 7.54
CA ILE A 17 -16.32 40.29 7.33
C ILE A 17 -15.71 39.58 8.54
N VAL A 18 -16.07 39.99 9.76
CA VAL A 18 -15.58 39.36 11.00
C VAL A 18 -16.04 37.90 11.08
N LEU A 19 -17.30 37.62 10.75
CA LEU A 19 -17.82 36.25 10.71
C LEU A 19 -17.07 35.38 9.69
N ILE A 20 -16.86 35.89 8.48
CA ILE A 20 -16.11 35.17 7.44
C ILE A 20 -14.67 34.90 7.89
N ALA A 21 -14.01 35.87 8.53
CA ALA A 21 -12.65 35.71 9.03
C ALA A 21 -12.56 34.60 10.11
N ILE A 22 -13.50 34.58 11.05
CA ILE A 22 -13.54 33.56 12.11
C ILE A 22 -13.79 32.17 11.52
N ILE A 23 -14.77 32.05 10.64
CA ILE A 23 -15.11 30.78 9.98
C ILE A 23 -13.92 30.29 9.15
N SER A 24 -13.31 31.18 8.36
CA SER A 24 -12.14 30.83 7.52
C SER A 24 -10.96 30.38 8.37
N ALA A 25 -10.68 31.07 9.48
CA ALA A 25 -9.59 30.68 10.39
C ALA A 25 -9.83 29.31 11.06
N ALA A 26 -11.08 28.97 11.38
CA ALA A 26 -11.42 27.67 11.96
C ALA A 26 -11.38 26.54 10.93
N VAL A 27 -11.77 26.82 9.69
CA VAL A 27 -11.95 25.82 8.64
C VAL A 27 -10.65 25.54 7.87
N PHE A 28 -9.79 26.54 7.71
CA PHE A 28 -8.53 26.42 6.96
C PHE A 28 -7.60 25.28 7.44
N PRO A 29 -7.36 25.08 8.75
CA PRO A 29 -6.51 23.99 9.23
C PRO A 29 -7.05 22.60 8.90
N VAL A 30 -8.37 22.43 8.86
CA VAL A 30 -9.02 21.16 8.52
C VAL A 30 -8.70 20.79 7.07
N PHE A 31 -8.86 21.74 6.15
CA PHE A 31 -8.53 21.52 4.74
C PHE A 31 -7.04 21.23 4.54
N SER A 32 -6.14 21.97 5.20
CA SER A 32 -4.70 21.75 5.08
C SER A 32 -4.29 20.32 5.47
N ASN A 33 -4.81 19.81 6.58
CA ASN A 33 -4.52 18.45 7.04
C ASN A 33 -5.11 17.37 6.12
N VAL A 34 -6.35 17.56 5.66
CA VAL A 34 -7.02 16.63 4.74
C VAL A 34 -6.27 16.52 3.43
N PHE A 35 -5.92 17.65 2.80
CA PHE A 35 -5.18 17.64 1.53
C PHE A 35 -3.80 17.00 1.68
N GLY A 36 -3.06 17.29 2.76
CA GLY A 36 -1.76 16.65 3.02
C GLY A 36 -1.87 15.13 3.13
N SER A 37 -2.89 14.63 3.86
CA SER A 37 -3.14 13.20 3.98
C SER A 37 -3.54 12.54 2.66
N LEU A 38 -4.32 13.23 1.83
CA LEU A 38 -4.78 12.75 0.53
C LEU A 38 -3.61 12.60 -0.46
N PHE A 39 -2.75 13.61 -0.55
CA PHE A 39 -1.57 13.55 -1.42
C PHE A 39 -0.60 12.45 -0.97
N SER A 40 -0.34 12.35 0.34
CA SER A 40 0.50 11.27 0.88
C SER A 40 -0.09 9.87 0.62
N ALA A 41 -1.40 9.71 0.75
CA ALA A 41 -2.08 8.46 0.43
C ALA A 41 -2.01 8.12 -1.08
N GLY A 42 -2.12 9.13 -1.95
CA GLY A 42 -1.93 9.00 -3.39
C GLY A 42 -0.53 8.50 -3.74
N ASP A 43 0.50 9.13 -3.17
CA ASP A 43 1.91 8.71 -3.37
C ASP A 43 2.13 7.28 -2.87
N LYS A 44 1.66 6.96 -1.66
CA LYS A 44 1.74 5.58 -1.11
C LYS A 44 1.07 4.55 -2.01
N THR A 45 -0.09 4.89 -2.58
CA THR A 45 -0.82 4.01 -3.49
C THR A 45 0.00 3.77 -4.75
N LYS A 46 0.57 4.82 -5.33
CA LYS A 46 1.43 4.73 -6.52
C LYS A 46 2.65 3.84 -6.28
N GLU A 47 3.37 4.05 -5.18
CA GLU A 47 4.53 3.23 -4.80
C GLU A 47 4.13 1.77 -4.55
N THR A 48 2.97 1.53 -3.96
CA THR A 48 2.44 0.16 -3.77
C THR A 48 2.17 -0.53 -5.10
N TYR A 49 1.58 0.18 -6.08
CA TYR A 49 1.38 -0.36 -7.42
C TYR A 49 2.69 -0.66 -8.15
N PHE A 50 3.72 0.16 -7.98
CA PHE A 50 5.04 -0.13 -8.55
C PHE A 50 5.69 -1.34 -7.89
N ALA A 51 5.65 -1.43 -6.56
CA ALA A 51 6.17 -2.58 -5.84
C ALA A 51 5.46 -3.88 -6.26
N GLN A 52 4.13 -3.85 -6.43
CA GLN A 52 3.36 -5.00 -6.93
C GLN A 52 3.77 -5.41 -8.35
N GLN A 53 3.95 -4.46 -9.27
CA GLN A 53 4.40 -4.76 -10.63
C GLN A 53 5.81 -5.37 -10.65
N GLU A 54 6.71 -4.90 -9.80
CA GLU A 54 8.06 -5.47 -9.72
C GLU A 54 8.06 -6.90 -9.14
N ILE A 55 7.20 -7.17 -8.16
CA ILE A 55 6.98 -8.55 -7.67
C ILE A 55 6.46 -9.44 -8.80
N ILE A 56 5.44 -9.01 -9.54
CA ILE A 56 4.89 -9.78 -10.67
C ILE A 56 5.98 -10.01 -11.73
N ARG A 57 6.77 -8.99 -12.07
CA ARG A 57 7.86 -9.11 -13.05
C ARG A 57 8.95 -10.06 -12.58
N SER A 58 9.34 -10.02 -11.31
CA SER A 58 10.33 -10.97 -10.76
C SER A 58 9.79 -12.40 -10.77
N MET A 59 8.49 -12.60 -10.52
CA MET A 59 7.81 -13.89 -10.66
C MET A 59 7.72 -14.40 -12.10
N GLU A 60 7.56 -13.52 -13.09
CA GLU A 60 7.60 -13.91 -14.51
C GLU A 60 9.01 -14.35 -14.95
N ASN A 61 10.06 -13.69 -14.45
CA ASN A 61 11.46 -13.98 -14.81
C ASN A 61 12.08 -15.15 -14.03
N ILE A 62 11.42 -15.61 -12.97
CA ILE A 62 11.80 -16.78 -12.17
C ILE A 62 11.90 -18.07 -13.01
N GLY A 63 11.24 -18.13 -14.19
CA GLY A 63 11.39 -19.22 -15.17
C GLY A 63 12.47 -19.01 -16.24
N ALA A 64 13.06 -17.82 -16.37
CA ALA A 64 13.93 -17.45 -17.49
C ALA A 64 15.41 -17.24 -17.11
N SER A 65 15.70 -16.83 -15.87
CA SER A 65 17.07 -16.51 -15.41
C SER A 65 17.28 -16.92 -13.95
N SER A 66 17.24 -18.22 -13.63
CA SER A 66 17.55 -18.70 -12.29
C SER A 66 18.99 -19.23 -12.24
N SER A 67 19.85 -18.64 -11.41
CA SER A 67 20.94 -19.38 -10.79
C SER A 67 20.30 -20.35 -9.81
N TYR A 68 20.16 -21.60 -10.25
CA TYR A 68 19.53 -22.68 -9.50
C TYR A 68 20.34 -23.02 -8.24
N VAL A 69 19.80 -22.72 -7.05
CA VAL A 69 20.20 -23.41 -5.82
C VAL A 69 19.09 -24.40 -5.48
N THR A 70 19.22 -25.61 -6.02
CA THR A 70 18.26 -26.70 -5.79
C THR A 70 18.59 -27.39 -4.46
N THR A 71 18.09 -26.87 -3.34
CA THR A 71 18.00 -27.66 -2.11
C THR A 71 16.65 -28.36 -2.06
N ASN A 72 16.65 -29.68 -2.31
CA ASN A 72 15.48 -30.51 -2.08
C ASN A 72 15.07 -30.35 -0.61
N SER A 73 13.88 -29.78 -0.38
CA SER A 73 13.38 -29.47 0.95
C SER A 73 12.02 -30.13 1.13
N ASN A 74 11.80 -30.78 2.26
CA ASN A 74 10.51 -31.40 2.55
C ASN A 74 9.61 -30.41 3.28
N ILE A 75 8.43 -30.11 2.73
CA ILE A 75 7.38 -29.42 3.48
C ILE A 75 6.63 -30.48 4.27
N THR A 76 6.62 -30.31 5.60
CA THR A 76 5.93 -31.22 6.52
C THR A 76 4.78 -30.47 7.20
N ILE A 77 3.56 -30.98 7.03
CA ILE A 77 2.37 -30.47 7.70
C ILE A 77 1.95 -31.50 8.75
N ASN A 78 1.99 -31.11 10.03
CA ASN A 78 1.48 -31.93 11.12
C ASN A 78 0.07 -31.48 11.46
N LEU A 79 -0.90 -32.34 11.20
CA LEU A 79 -2.30 -32.15 11.56
C LEU A 79 -2.55 -32.89 12.87
N LYS A 80 -3.28 -32.26 13.78
CA LYS A 80 -3.68 -32.86 15.05
C LYS A 80 -5.19 -32.84 15.18
N ASP A 81 -5.79 -34.00 15.41
CA ASP A 81 -7.21 -34.15 15.68
C ASP A 81 -7.55 -33.66 17.12
N PRO A 82 -8.77 -33.19 17.40
CA PRO A 82 -9.29 -33.01 18.76
C PRO A 82 -8.95 -34.10 19.80
N ASP A 83 -8.84 -35.36 19.38
CA ASP A 83 -8.45 -36.49 20.26
C ASP A 83 -6.92 -36.62 20.44
N ASN A 84 -6.15 -35.60 20.05
CA ASN A 84 -4.68 -35.52 20.05
C ASN A 84 -3.96 -36.52 19.13
N ASN A 85 -4.65 -37.18 18.22
CA ASN A 85 -4.02 -38.01 17.19
C ASN A 85 -3.30 -37.14 16.16
N GLU A 86 -2.05 -37.46 15.84
CA GLU A 86 -1.23 -36.69 14.89
C GLU A 86 -1.14 -37.40 13.53
N THR A 87 -1.33 -36.65 12.46
CA THR A 87 -1.14 -37.08 11.07
C THR A 87 -0.15 -36.15 10.40
N THR A 88 0.92 -36.72 9.84
CA THR A 88 1.96 -35.96 9.14
C THR A 88 1.79 -36.13 7.63
N ILE A 89 1.71 -35.02 6.91
CA ILE A 89 1.74 -34.96 5.45
C ILE A 89 3.10 -34.38 5.04
N THR A 90 3.88 -35.14 4.28
CA THR A 90 5.17 -34.69 3.76
C THR A 90 5.10 -34.60 2.24
N SER A 91 5.52 -33.46 1.68
CA SER A 91 5.67 -33.27 0.24
C SER A 91 7.09 -32.81 -0.08
N GLU A 92 7.66 -33.35 -1.15
CA GLU A 92 8.87 -32.79 -1.74
C GLU A 92 8.55 -31.40 -2.31
N ALA A 93 9.34 -30.41 -1.92
CA ALA A 93 9.30 -29.07 -2.45
C ALA A 93 10.69 -28.67 -2.89
N VAL A 94 10.75 -27.95 -4.00
CA VAL A 94 12.00 -27.33 -4.45
C VAL A 94 11.97 -25.89 -3.95
N GLN A 95 12.94 -25.54 -3.11
CA GLN A 95 13.16 -24.16 -2.72
C GLN A 95 13.93 -23.45 -3.84
N PHE A 96 13.50 -22.24 -4.15
CA PHE A 96 14.16 -21.35 -5.09
C PHE A 96 14.49 -20.06 -4.35
N SER A 97 15.73 -19.58 -4.52
CA SER A 97 16.15 -18.24 -4.10
C SER A 97 16.49 -17.45 -5.37
N ALA A 98 15.90 -16.26 -5.49
CA ALA A 98 16.19 -15.32 -6.55
C ALA A 98 16.56 -13.96 -5.96
N GLU A 99 17.69 -13.41 -6.37
CA GLU A 99 18.03 -12.02 -6.09
C GLU A 99 17.40 -11.13 -7.17
N THR A 100 16.64 -10.13 -6.73
CA THR A 100 16.07 -9.10 -7.60
C THR A 100 16.35 -7.71 -7.03
N TYR A 101 16.06 -6.66 -7.79
CA TYR A 101 16.34 -5.28 -7.40
C TYR A 101 15.06 -4.47 -7.44
N PHE A 102 14.72 -3.82 -6.33
CA PHE A 102 13.65 -2.84 -6.29
C PHE A 102 14.21 -1.44 -6.49
N LYS A 103 13.69 -0.70 -7.47
CA LYS A 103 14.05 0.70 -7.67
C LYS A 103 13.27 1.58 -6.71
N ARG A 104 13.95 2.20 -5.75
CA ARG A 104 13.37 3.19 -4.83
C ARG A 104 14.11 4.51 -4.99
N PHE A 105 13.42 5.58 -5.38
CA PHE A 105 14.02 6.90 -5.63
C PHE A 105 15.22 6.90 -6.59
N GLY A 106 15.27 5.96 -7.54
CA GLY A 106 16.37 5.82 -8.48
C GLY A 106 17.56 4.99 -7.99
N GLU A 107 17.51 4.49 -6.76
CA GLU A 107 18.49 3.55 -6.21
C GLU A 107 18.00 2.11 -6.34
N ASP A 108 18.90 1.19 -6.71
CA ASP A 108 18.64 -0.24 -6.80
C ASP A 108 18.86 -0.89 -5.43
N ILE A 109 17.78 -1.33 -4.79
CA ILE A 109 17.82 -2.02 -3.50
C ILE A 109 17.73 -3.53 -3.76
N PRO A 110 18.76 -4.33 -3.41
CA PRO A 110 18.71 -5.78 -3.59
C PRO A 110 17.68 -6.40 -2.64
N ILE A 111 16.88 -7.32 -3.17
CA ILE A 111 15.91 -8.12 -2.42
C ILE A 111 16.11 -9.59 -2.78
N GLU A 112 16.23 -10.42 -1.75
CA GLU A 112 16.25 -11.87 -1.89
C GLU A 112 14.81 -12.41 -1.73
N ILE A 113 14.33 -13.12 -2.76
CA ILE A 113 13.02 -13.76 -2.75
C ILE A 113 13.24 -15.27 -2.62
N ASN A 114 12.82 -15.81 -1.48
CA ASN A 114 12.79 -17.25 -1.21
C ASN A 114 11.37 -17.78 -1.39
N TYR A 115 11.17 -18.73 -2.31
CA TYR A 115 9.86 -19.35 -2.56
C TYR A 115 9.98 -20.86 -2.77
N TYR A 116 8.89 -21.59 -2.49
CA TYR A 116 8.80 -23.04 -2.67
C TYR A 116 7.87 -23.35 -3.84
N LYS A 117 8.28 -24.24 -4.73
CA LYS A 117 7.43 -24.77 -5.80
C LYS A 117 7.21 -26.27 -5.56
N TYR A 118 5.95 -26.71 -5.68
CA TYR A 118 5.61 -28.12 -5.67
C TYR A 118 6.08 -28.77 -6.98
N SER A 119 6.69 -29.95 -6.86
CA SER A 119 6.93 -30.80 -8.02
C SER A 119 5.56 -31.34 -8.48
N THR A 120 5.09 -30.92 -9.66
CA THR A 120 3.91 -31.54 -10.28
C THR A 120 4.28 -32.96 -10.72
N PRO A 121 3.42 -33.97 -10.49
CA PRO A 121 3.67 -35.34 -10.94
C PRO A 121 3.74 -35.45 -12.47
#